data_AF-A0A832H2N8-F1
#
_entry.id   AF-A0A832H2N8-F1
#
_cell.length_a   1.000
_cell.length_b   1.000
_cell.length_c   1.000
_cell.angle_alpha   90.00
_cell.angle_beta   90.00
_cell.angle_gamma   90.00
#
_symmetry.space_group_name_H-M   'P 1'
#
loop_
_entity.id
_entity.type
_entity.pdbx_description
1 polymer ?
#
loop_
_entity_poly.entity_id
_entity_poly.type
_entity_poly.pdbx_seq_one_letter_code
_entity_poly.pdbx_strand_id
1 'polypeptide(L)'
;MPSYPLSKLPLVRYLVWLLGSGIVLLTFVSLLSLVAWHPYLELTSHFKVQYLMLSSLLLVPLGLLGYRNWVLVALFCVALQLVEVMPWYVPSAIAPQSHNLRILLSNLYVRNQNPDKILALIEAEKPDIAVFQERDGHWLQSLEPLKTQMPYVFEAPKDIAVFSRIPLENPTLFGSAKQDLISATITVNGRKTRLVTTHPLPPLPSLAAFRNAELQQVTDYIQKQKAPIVLIGDLNTTMWSPYYKRLKSKTGLKNTRQGYGTLPTWPAPTQFASTHPVLASLKPLLWIPIDHALVSPEIQVRDTRVGANIDSDHLPFIVDLFIPN
;
A
#
# COMPACT_ATOMS: atom_id res chain seq x y z
N MET A 1 -56.52 -7.24 7.81
CA MET A 1 -55.58 -8.39 7.91
C MET A 1 -54.49 -8.02 8.90
N PRO A 2 -54.24 -8.79 9.96
CA PRO A 2 -53.14 -8.49 10.88
C PRO A 2 -51.81 -8.61 10.15
N SER A 3 -51.05 -7.53 10.08
CA SER A 3 -49.69 -7.52 9.53
C SER A 3 -48.81 -8.39 10.41
N TYR A 4 -48.54 -9.62 9.99
CA TYR A 4 -47.52 -10.45 10.63
C TYR A 4 -46.16 -9.75 10.44
N PRO A 5 -45.46 -9.37 11.52
CA PRO A 5 -44.18 -8.71 11.38
C PRO A 5 -43.20 -9.69 10.72
N LEU A 6 -42.59 -9.26 9.61
CA LEU A 6 -41.64 -10.06 8.81
C LEU A 6 -40.53 -10.69 9.67
N SER A 7 -40.15 -10.06 10.77
CA SER A 7 -39.17 -10.54 11.76
C SER A 7 -39.56 -11.84 12.50
N LYS A 8 -40.83 -12.27 12.43
CA LYS A 8 -41.31 -13.53 13.03
C LYS A 8 -41.25 -14.72 12.06
N LEU A 9 -40.94 -14.51 10.78
CA LEU A 9 -40.74 -15.60 9.84
C LEU A 9 -39.45 -16.37 10.18
N PRO A 10 -39.46 -17.72 10.23
CA PRO A 10 -38.30 -18.52 10.60
C PRO A 10 -37.11 -18.25 9.67
N LEU A 11 -37.35 -18.11 8.36
CA LEU A 11 -36.31 -17.77 7.38
C LEU A 11 -35.60 -16.43 7.67
N VAL A 12 -36.36 -15.41 8.09
CA VAL A 12 -35.81 -14.09 8.44
C VAL A 12 -34.94 -14.18 9.70
N ARG A 13 -35.34 -15.01 10.67
CA ARG A 13 -34.55 -15.28 11.87
C ARG A 13 -33.23 -15.98 11.53
N TYR A 14 -33.25 -17.00 10.67
CA TYR A 14 -32.03 -17.67 10.21
C TYR A 14 -31.08 -16.70 9.50
N LEU A 15 -31.60 -15.87 8.61
CA LEU A 15 -30.81 -14.87 7.91
C LEU A 15 -30.15 -13.89 8.89
N VAL A 16 -30.90 -13.39 9.88
CA VAL A 16 -30.36 -12.48 10.89
C VAL A 16 -29.30 -13.14 11.75
N TRP A 17 -29.49 -14.39 12.17
CA TRP A 17 -28.45 -15.13 12.89
C TRP A 17 -27.18 -15.28 12.04
N LEU A 18 -27.32 -15.57 10.75
CA LEU A 18 -26.19 -15.65 9.82
C LEU A 18 -25.46 -14.30 9.71
N LEU A 19 -26.19 -13.20 9.48
CA LEU A 19 -25.61 -11.85 9.40
C LEU A 19 -24.93 -11.43 10.71
N GLY A 20 -25.60 -11.67 11.85
CA GLY A 20 -25.08 -11.36 13.18
C GLY A 20 -23.81 -12.16 13.52
N SER A 21 -23.80 -13.45 13.20
CA SER A 21 -22.62 -14.32 13.37
C SER A 21 -21.45 -13.84 12.49
N GLY A 22 -21.76 -13.41 11.27
CA GLY A 22 -20.78 -12.79 10.36
C GLY A 22 -20.13 -11.54 10.97
N ILE A 23 -20.91 -10.65 11.59
CA ILE A 23 -20.37 -9.44 12.26
C ILE A 23 -19.50 -9.80 13.45
N VAL A 24 -19.91 -10.77 14.28
CA VAL A 24 -19.10 -11.23 15.43
C VAL A 24 -17.78 -11.78 14.94
N LEU A 25 -17.79 -12.59 13.88
CA LEU A 25 -16.58 -13.11 13.27
C LEU A 25 -15.69 -11.97 12.74
N LEU A 26 -16.24 -11.01 11.99
CA LEU A 26 -15.49 -9.86 11.48
C LEU A 26 -14.88 -9.02 12.62
N THR A 27 -15.65 -8.80 13.69
CA THR A 27 -15.19 -8.07 14.87
C THR A 27 -14.05 -8.82 15.56
N PHE A 28 -14.20 -10.13 15.77
CA PHE A 28 -13.20 -10.96 16.39
C PHE A 28 -11.91 -11.01 15.54
N VAL A 29 -12.03 -11.23 14.24
CA VAL A 29 -10.90 -11.21 13.29
C VAL A 29 -10.20 -9.85 13.29
N SER A 30 -10.96 -8.74 13.31
CA SER A 30 -10.37 -7.41 13.44
C SER A 30 -9.64 -7.23 14.78
N LEU A 31 -10.16 -7.73 15.89
CA LEU A 31 -9.50 -7.63 17.19
C LEU A 31 -8.22 -8.47 17.23
N LEU A 32 -8.22 -9.67 16.63
CA LEU A 32 -7.03 -10.50 16.49
C LEU A 32 -5.89 -9.77 15.79
N SER A 33 -6.21 -8.93 14.79
CA SER A 33 -5.18 -8.14 14.11
C SER A 33 -4.42 -7.17 15.01
N LEU A 34 -4.97 -6.78 16.17
CA LEU A 34 -4.30 -5.87 17.11
C LEU A 34 -3.12 -6.55 17.84
N VAL A 35 -3.12 -7.87 17.90
CA VAL A 35 -2.09 -8.70 18.55
C VAL A 35 -1.37 -9.63 17.55
N ALA A 36 -1.51 -9.35 16.25
CA ALA A 36 -1.16 -10.26 15.17
C ALA A 36 0.34 -10.34 14.82
N TRP A 37 1.13 -10.90 15.74
CA TRP A 37 2.54 -11.21 15.49
C TRP A 37 2.75 -12.58 14.83
N HIS A 38 1.72 -13.44 14.80
CA HIS A 38 1.77 -14.71 14.10
C HIS A 38 1.41 -14.50 12.61
N PRO A 39 2.13 -15.10 11.63
CA PRO A 39 1.89 -14.86 10.20
C PRO A 39 0.43 -15.02 9.73
N TYR A 40 -0.27 -16.07 10.17
CA TYR A 40 -1.69 -16.26 9.82
C TYR A 40 -2.60 -15.18 10.43
N LEU A 41 -2.29 -14.70 11.62
CA LEU A 41 -3.06 -13.61 12.25
C LEU A 41 -2.73 -12.28 11.57
N GLU A 42 -1.49 -12.08 11.11
CA GLU A 42 -1.08 -10.85 10.42
C GLU A 42 -1.92 -10.61 9.17
N LEU A 43 -2.27 -11.66 8.43
CA LEU A 43 -3.13 -11.56 7.24
C LEU A 43 -4.46 -10.84 7.53
N THR A 44 -5.00 -11.00 8.73
CA THR A 44 -6.25 -10.33 9.16
C THR A 44 -6.10 -8.82 9.30
N SER A 45 -4.86 -8.31 9.44
CA SER A 45 -4.60 -6.88 9.54
C SER A 45 -4.80 -6.13 8.21
N HIS A 46 -4.70 -6.82 7.08
CA HIS A 46 -4.67 -6.17 5.76
C HIS A 46 -6.03 -5.64 5.28
N PHE A 47 -7.13 -6.11 5.87
CA PHE A 47 -8.48 -5.95 5.30
C PHE A 47 -9.37 -4.96 6.09
N LYS A 48 -8.79 -3.92 6.70
CA LYS A 48 -9.53 -2.98 7.57
C LYS A 48 -10.65 -2.23 6.84
N VAL A 49 -10.40 -1.80 5.60
CA VAL A 49 -11.42 -1.12 4.79
C VAL A 49 -12.56 -2.09 4.46
N GLN A 50 -12.25 -3.34 4.17
CA GLN A 50 -13.23 -4.38 3.87
C GLN A 50 -14.09 -4.71 5.09
N TYR A 51 -13.48 -4.81 6.27
CA TYR A 51 -14.21 -4.98 7.53
C TYR A 51 -15.16 -3.80 7.78
N LEU A 52 -14.71 -2.56 7.50
CA LEU A 52 -15.54 -1.37 7.61
C LEU A 52 -16.73 -1.42 6.64
N MET A 53 -16.48 -1.75 5.37
CA MET A 53 -17.50 -1.83 4.33
C MET A 53 -18.53 -2.91 4.65
N LEU A 54 -18.09 -4.13 4.95
CA LEU A 54 -18.98 -5.25 5.27
C LEU A 54 -19.80 -4.98 6.53
N SER A 55 -19.19 -4.50 7.60
CA SER A 55 -19.92 -4.16 8.83
C SER A 55 -20.93 -3.02 8.61
N SER A 56 -20.59 -2.02 7.78
CA SER A 56 -21.52 -0.94 7.43
C SER A 56 -22.70 -1.42 6.58
N LEU A 57 -22.45 -2.28 5.59
CA LEU A 57 -23.51 -2.86 4.75
C LEU A 57 -24.52 -3.69 5.56
N LEU A 58 -24.06 -4.36 6.62
CA LEU A 58 -24.90 -5.18 7.48
C LEU A 58 -25.79 -4.37 8.43
N LEU A 59 -25.49 -3.08 8.67
CA LEU A 59 -26.33 -2.21 9.50
C LEU A 59 -27.74 -2.05 8.94
N VAL A 60 -27.87 -1.91 7.62
CA VAL A 60 -29.15 -1.65 6.94
C VAL A 60 -30.16 -2.79 7.15
N PRO A 61 -29.88 -4.05 6.77
CA PRO A 61 -30.85 -5.13 6.97
C PRO A 61 -31.14 -5.37 8.46
N LEU A 62 -30.15 -5.28 9.35
CA LEU A 62 -30.36 -5.48 10.78
C LEU A 62 -31.25 -4.38 11.40
N GLY A 63 -31.08 -3.14 10.95
CA GLY A 63 -31.90 -2.00 11.34
C GLY A 63 -33.34 -2.14 10.83
N LEU A 64 -33.52 -2.44 9.55
CA LEU A 64 -34.84 -2.64 8.93
C LEU A 64 -35.62 -3.79 9.57
N LEU A 65 -34.92 -4.85 10.00
CA LEU A 65 -35.53 -6.01 10.64
C LEU A 65 -35.73 -5.81 12.17
N GLY A 66 -35.29 -4.70 12.75
CA GLY A 66 -35.52 -4.32 14.14
C GLY A 66 -34.63 -5.00 15.18
N TYR A 67 -33.51 -5.61 14.77
CA TYR A 67 -32.63 -6.37 15.66
C TYR A 67 -31.58 -5.49 16.35
N ARG A 68 -32.02 -4.71 17.33
CA ARG A 68 -31.21 -3.67 18.01
C ARG A 68 -29.87 -4.16 18.54
N ASN A 69 -29.79 -5.33 19.15
CA ASN A 69 -28.54 -5.85 19.71
C ASN A 69 -27.49 -6.09 18.60
N TRP A 70 -27.90 -6.65 17.47
CA TRP A 70 -27.01 -6.87 16.32
C TRP A 70 -26.57 -5.57 15.68
N VAL A 71 -27.45 -4.56 15.66
CA VAL A 71 -27.09 -3.19 15.23
C VAL A 71 -26.00 -2.62 16.14
N LEU A 72 -26.10 -2.76 17.47
CA LEU A 72 -25.08 -2.26 18.40
C LEU A 72 -23.72 -2.96 18.18
N VAL A 73 -23.71 -4.28 17.97
CA VAL A 73 -22.46 -5.02 17.66
C VAL A 73 -21.86 -4.55 16.34
N ALA A 74 -22.69 -4.35 15.31
CA ALA A 74 -22.23 -3.83 14.02
C ALA A 74 -21.68 -2.40 14.14
N LEU A 75 -22.36 -1.51 14.88
CA LEU A 75 -21.88 -0.15 15.14
C LEU A 75 -20.54 -0.15 15.89
N PHE A 76 -20.37 -1.04 16.87
CA PHE A 76 -19.10 -1.21 17.56
C PHE A 76 -17.98 -1.66 16.59
N CYS A 77 -18.25 -2.64 15.73
CA CYS A 77 -17.31 -3.09 14.70
C CYS A 77 -16.91 -1.95 13.74
N VAL A 78 -17.91 -1.17 13.27
CA VAL A 78 -17.70 0.00 12.42
C VAL A 78 -16.84 1.04 13.13
N ALA A 79 -17.15 1.37 14.39
CA ALA A 79 -16.37 2.32 15.17
C ALA A 79 -14.90 1.87 15.32
N LEU A 80 -14.65 0.58 15.60
CA LEU A 80 -13.30 0.01 15.65
C LEU A 80 -12.55 0.18 14.32
N GLN A 81 -13.20 -0.08 13.18
CA GLN A 81 -12.52 0.08 11.88
C GLN A 81 -12.32 1.54 11.51
N LEU A 82 -13.25 2.44 11.86
CA LEU A 82 -13.12 3.86 11.60
C LEU A 82 -11.89 4.44 12.30
N VAL A 83 -11.55 3.99 13.51
CA VAL A 83 -10.33 4.42 14.21
C VAL A 83 -9.06 4.07 13.43
N GLU A 84 -9.03 2.94 12.71
CA GLU A 84 -7.86 2.50 11.93
C GLU A 84 -7.85 3.05 10.48
N VAL A 85 -9.03 3.35 9.90
CA VAL A 85 -9.19 3.76 8.50
C VAL A 85 -9.29 5.28 8.35
N MET A 86 -10.07 5.95 9.19
CA MET A 86 -10.35 7.38 9.04
C MET A 86 -9.09 8.26 9.12
N PRO A 87 -8.09 7.99 9.99
CA PRO A 87 -6.91 8.86 10.07
C PRO A 87 -6.21 9.06 8.73
N TRP A 88 -6.25 8.09 7.81
CA TRP A 88 -5.61 8.19 6.50
C TRP A 88 -6.24 9.24 5.58
N TYR A 89 -7.48 9.63 5.84
CA TYR A 89 -8.21 10.66 5.08
C TYR A 89 -8.16 12.05 5.75
N VAL A 90 -7.61 12.16 6.96
CA VAL A 90 -7.44 13.46 7.64
C VAL A 90 -6.06 14.03 7.32
N PRO A 91 -5.98 15.20 6.66
CA PRO A 91 -4.70 15.88 6.46
C PRO A 91 -4.03 16.22 7.79
N SER A 92 -2.72 15.96 7.92
CA SER A 92 -1.96 16.38 9.11
C SER A 92 -1.51 17.85 9.06
N ALA A 93 -1.54 18.48 7.89
CA ALA A 93 -1.24 19.90 7.68
C ALA A 93 -1.78 20.38 6.32
N ILE A 94 -1.99 21.69 6.18
CA ILE A 94 -2.26 22.31 4.87
C ILE A 94 -0.91 22.47 4.16
N ALA A 95 -0.70 21.71 3.08
CA ALA A 95 0.53 21.78 2.29
C ALA A 95 0.49 22.96 1.29
N PRO A 96 1.53 23.81 1.22
CA PRO A 96 1.76 24.70 0.07
C PRO A 96 1.67 23.98 -1.28
N GLN A 97 1.23 24.66 -2.35
CA GLN A 97 0.92 23.99 -3.63
C GLN A 97 2.13 23.44 -4.42
N SER A 98 3.35 23.97 -4.23
CA SER A 98 4.51 23.59 -5.05
C SER A 98 5.26 22.37 -4.48
N HIS A 99 5.59 21.40 -5.33
CA HIS A 99 6.54 20.31 -5.06
C HIS A 99 7.89 20.57 -5.75
N ASN A 100 8.95 19.91 -5.29
CA ASN A 100 10.29 19.97 -5.90
C ASN A 100 10.94 18.59 -6.10
N LEU A 101 10.19 17.53 -5.83
CA LEU A 101 10.57 16.15 -6.10
C LEU A 101 9.31 15.31 -6.32
N ARG A 102 9.19 14.70 -7.50
CA ARG A 102 8.17 13.69 -7.82
C ARG A 102 8.82 12.31 -7.93
N ILE A 103 8.32 11.34 -7.19
CA ILE A 103 8.77 9.95 -7.26
C ILE A 103 7.61 9.06 -7.69
N LEU A 104 7.85 8.21 -8.70
CA LEU A 104 6.94 7.17 -9.13
C LEU A 104 7.50 5.80 -8.74
N LEU A 105 6.68 4.97 -8.12
CA LEU A 105 6.94 3.57 -7.83
C LEU A 105 6.03 2.71 -8.69
N SER A 106 6.58 1.67 -9.32
CA SER A 106 5.79 0.68 -10.04
C SER A 106 6.39 -0.72 -9.87
N ASN A 107 5.64 -1.62 -9.23
CA ASN A 107 5.81 -3.05 -9.46
C ASN A 107 5.29 -3.35 -10.88
N LEU A 108 6.16 -3.90 -11.73
CA LEU A 108 5.89 -4.10 -13.16
C LEU A 108 5.11 -5.36 -13.48
N TYR A 109 5.03 -6.29 -12.51
CA TYR A 109 4.52 -7.65 -12.67
C TYR A 109 5.28 -8.44 -13.75
N VAL A 110 6.05 -9.45 -13.36
CA VAL A 110 6.91 -10.20 -14.32
C VAL A 110 6.16 -10.82 -15.52
N ARG A 111 4.85 -11.06 -15.40
CA ARG A 111 4.03 -11.60 -16.50
C ARG A 111 3.46 -10.53 -17.43
N ASN A 112 3.53 -9.26 -17.06
CA ASN A 112 3.19 -8.17 -17.96
C ASN A 112 4.30 -8.02 -19.00
N GLN A 113 3.92 -8.06 -20.28
CA GLN A 113 4.84 -8.00 -21.41
C GLN A 113 4.66 -6.71 -22.23
N ASN A 114 3.76 -5.82 -21.81
CA ASN A 114 3.45 -4.58 -22.53
C ASN A 114 4.08 -3.36 -21.86
N PRO A 115 5.21 -2.85 -22.39
CA PRO A 115 5.87 -1.69 -21.80
C PRO A 115 5.21 -0.35 -22.15
N ASP A 116 4.36 -0.30 -23.18
CA ASP A 116 3.82 0.96 -23.71
C ASP A 116 3.09 1.76 -22.64
N LYS A 117 2.33 1.08 -21.77
CA LYS A 117 1.57 1.75 -20.72
C LYS A 117 2.46 2.38 -19.64
N ILE A 118 3.54 1.70 -19.22
CA ILE A 118 4.45 2.29 -18.24
C ILE A 118 5.26 3.42 -18.87
N LEU A 119 5.71 3.27 -20.12
CA LEU A 119 6.42 4.34 -20.84
C LEU A 119 5.52 5.58 -21.02
N ALA A 120 4.26 5.38 -21.41
CA ALA A 120 3.27 6.46 -21.52
C ALA A 120 2.98 7.13 -20.17
N LEU A 121 2.91 6.34 -19.08
CA LEU A 121 2.72 6.89 -17.74
C LEU A 121 3.92 7.75 -17.31
N ILE A 122 5.16 7.32 -17.57
CA ILE A 122 6.36 8.11 -17.27
C ILE A 122 6.36 9.42 -18.07
N GLU A 123 5.95 9.40 -19.34
CA GLU A 123 5.84 10.61 -20.16
C GLU A 123 4.74 11.57 -19.66
N ALA A 124 3.61 11.03 -19.20
CA ALA A 124 2.51 11.82 -18.67
C ALA A 124 2.83 12.44 -17.30
N GLU A 125 3.39 11.64 -16.38
CA GLU A 125 3.64 12.04 -15.00
C GLU A 125 4.98 12.75 -14.81
N LYS A 126 5.93 12.54 -15.72
CA LYS A 126 7.27 13.15 -15.74
C LYS A 126 7.98 13.11 -14.38
N PRO A 127 8.09 11.95 -13.71
CA PRO A 127 8.73 11.87 -12.41
C PRO A 127 10.21 12.26 -12.47
N ASP A 128 10.72 12.80 -11.36
CA ASP A 128 12.15 13.05 -11.21
C ASP A 128 12.90 11.75 -10.94
N ILE A 129 12.26 10.81 -10.24
CA ILE A 129 12.77 9.48 -9.90
C ILE A 129 11.69 8.44 -10.17
N ALA A 130 12.03 7.39 -10.89
CA ALA A 130 11.18 6.24 -11.13
C ALA A 130 11.83 4.98 -10.53
N VAL A 131 11.10 4.29 -9.66
CA VAL A 131 11.50 3.05 -9.00
C VAL A 131 10.66 1.92 -9.57
N PHE A 132 11.33 0.94 -10.18
CA PHE A 132 10.71 -0.23 -10.76
C PHE A 132 11.02 -1.46 -9.94
N GLN A 133 10.02 -2.31 -9.71
CA GLN A 133 10.11 -3.57 -8.97
C GLN A 133 9.55 -4.71 -9.83
N GLU A 134 9.91 -5.95 -9.51
CA GLU A 134 9.67 -7.11 -10.39
C GLU A 134 10.22 -6.92 -11.80
N ARG A 135 11.29 -6.14 -11.90
CA ARG A 135 12.02 -5.91 -13.13
C ARG A 135 12.82 -7.17 -13.42
N ASP A 136 12.56 -7.83 -14.54
CA ASP A 136 13.28 -9.01 -15.01
C ASP A 136 14.15 -8.67 -16.24
N GLY A 137 14.59 -9.67 -17.01
CA GLY A 137 15.39 -9.42 -18.22
C GLY A 137 14.62 -8.70 -19.34
N HIS A 138 13.32 -9.00 -19.49
CA HIS A 138 12.45 -8.34 -20.47
C HIS A 138 12.26 -6.86 -20.13
N TRP A 139 12.02 -6.57 -18.85
CA TRP A 139 11.85 -5.20 -18.40
C TRP A 139 13.12 -4.36 -18.47
N LEU A 140 14.32 -4.92 -18.28
CA LEU A 140 15.57 -4.19 -18.52
C LEU A 140 15.62 -3.61 -19.93
N GLN A 141 15.35 -4.45 -20.94
CA GLN A 141 15.37 -4.03 -22.35
C GLN A 141 14.25 -3.03 -22.66
N SER A 142 13.06 -3.29 -22.11
CA SER A 142 11.89 -2.45 -22.37
C SER A 142 12.00 -1.05 -21.76
N LEU A 143 12.77 -0.87 -20.68
CA LEU A 143 12.97 0.40 -20.01
C LEU A 143 14.20 1.18 -20.52
N GLU A 144 15.03 0.59 -21.38
CA GLU A 144 16.19 1.26 -21.99
C GLU A 144 15.89 2.66 -22.56
N PRO A 145 14.77 2.90 -23.28
CA PRO A 145 14.45 4.23 -23.81
C PRO A 145 14.39 5.32 -22.72
N LEU A 146 14.05 4.96 -21.48
CA LEU A 146 13.97 5.90 -20.36
C LEU A 146 15.33 6.48 -19.97
N LYS A 147 16.45 5.79 -20.27
CA LYS A 147 17.80 6.28 -19.95
C LYS A 147 18.13 7.61 -20.62
N THR A 148 17.48 7.92 -21.74
CA THR A 148 17.63 9.22 -22.42
C THR A 148 17.09 10.38 -21.58
N GLN A 149 15.94 10.19 -20.92
CA GLN A 149 15.28 11.23 -20.13
C GLN A 149 15.58 11.15 -18.63
N MET A 150 16.05 10.01 -18.14
CA MET A 150 16.36 9.72 -16.73
C MET A 150 17.73 9.00 -16.66
N PRO A 151 18.84 9.72 -16.94
CA PRO A 151 20.14 9.11 -17.23
C PRO A 151 20.86 8.54 -16.00
N TYR A 152 20.47 8.93 -14.79
CA TYR A 152 21.09 8.41 -13.56
C TYR A 152 20.39 7.12 -13.16
N VAL A 153 20.93 6.00 -13.62
CA VAL A 153 20.36 4.67 -13.43
C VAL A 153 21.17 3.83 -12.46
N PHE A 154 20.48 3.13 -11.57
CA PHE A 154 21.06 2.07 -10.76
C PHE A 154 20.13 0.85 -10.78
N GLU A 155 20.58 -0.20 -11.45
CA GLU A 155 19.86 -1.46 -11.63
C GLU A 155 20.46 -2.50 -10.69
N ALA A 156 19.67 -2.96 -9.72
CA ALA A 156 20.08 -4.08 -8.89
C ALA A 156 19.96 -5.40 -9.69
N PRO A 157 20.79 -6.42 -9.43
CA PRO A 157 20.79 -7.66 -10.21
C PRO A 157 19.46 -8.41 -10.19
N LYS A 158 18.69 -8.35 -9.08
CA LYS A 158 17.49 -9.17 -8.94
C LYS A 158 16.26 -8.51 -9.57
N ASP A 159 15.67 -7.54 -8.88
CA ASP A 159 14.28 -7.13 -9.14
C ASP A 159 14.03 -5.62 -9.12
N ILE A 160 14.89 -4.83 -8.49
CA ILE A 160 14.70 -3.37 -8.37
C ILE A 160 15.58 -2.62 -9.38
N ALA A 161 15.02 -1.60 -10.01
CA ALA A 161 15.77 -0.60 -10.77
C ALA A 161 15.34 0.82 -10.40
N VAL A 162 16.31 1.74 -10.32
CA VAL A 162 16.06 3.17 -10.08
C VAL A 162 16.54 3.94 -11.29
N PHE A 163 15.63 4.71 -11.89
CA PHE A 163 15.92 5.67 -12.95
C PHE A 163 15.71 7.07 -12.37
N SER A 164 16.59 8.01 -12.68
CA SER A 164 16.54 9.34 -12.08
C SER A 164 17.01 10.43 -13.03
N ARG A 165 16.36 11.61 -12.96
CA ARG A 165 16.80 12.87 -13.56
C ARG A 165 17.82 13.61 -12.68
N ILE A 166 17.87 13.24 -11.40
CA ILE A 166 18.77 13.81 -10.39
C ILE A 166 19.94 12.84 -10.17
N PRO A 167 21.20 13.31 -10.04
CA PRO A 167 22.33 12.44 -9.75
C PRO A 167 22.10 11.52 -8.55
N LEU A 168 22.32 10.22 -8.74
CA LEU A 168 22.37 9.22 -7.68
C LEU A 168 23.81 9.16 -7.13
N GLU A 169 24.09 9.91 -6.05
CA GLU A 169 25.40 9.95 -5.41
C GLU A 169 25.61 8.70 -4.53
N ASN A 170 26.71 7.97 -4.80
CA ASN A 170 27.14 6.78 -4.05
C ASN A 170 26.02 5.74 -3.88
N PRO A 171 25.43 5.23 -4.98
CA PRO A 171 24.41 4.21 -4.89
C PRO A 171 25.04 2.93 -4.31
N THR A 172 24.40 2.37 -3.29
CA THR A 172 24.82 1.12 -2.66
C THR A 172 23.69 0.10 -2.74
N LEU A 173 24.09 -1.12 -3.04
CA LEU A 173 23.23 -2.30 -2.97
C LEU A 173 23.59 -3.08 -1.71
N PHE A 174 22.59 -3.41 -0.90
CA PHE A 174 22.71 -4.36 0.20
C PHE A 174 21.37 -5.06 0.37
N GLY A 175 21.27 -6.06 1.24
CA GLY A 175 20.03 -6.81 1.39
C GLY A 175 20.26 -8.24 1.84
N SER A 176 19.34 -9.12 1.48
CA SER A 176 19.40 -10.55 1.78
C SER A 176 19.83 -11.32 0.53
N ALA A 177 20.06 -12.63 0.68
CA ALA A 177 20.23 -13.51 -0.48
C ALA A 177 19.01 -13.50 -1.42
N LYS A 178 17.82 -13.14 -0.91
CA LYS A 178 16.55 -13.22 -1.63
C LYS A 178 16.11 -11.88 -2.23
N GLN A 179 16.32 -10.76 -1.54
CA GLN A 179 15.84 -9.44 -2.00
C GLN A 179 16.88 -8.35 -1.89
N ASP A 180 16.74 -7.37 -2.78
CA ASP A 180 17.61 -6.22 -2.91
C ASP A 180 17.07 -5.02 -2.11
N LEU A 181 18.00 -4.22 -1.60
CA LEU A 181 17.74 -2.91 -1.01
C LEU A 181 18.77 -1.95 -1.62
N ILE A 182 18.25 -0.92 -2.28
CA ILE A 182 19.07 0.12 -2.91
C ILE A 182 19.00 1.38 -2.05
N SER A 183 20.16 2.00 -1.86
CA SER A 183 20.28 3.29 -1.23
C SER A 183 21.13 4.23 -2.06
N ALA A 184 20.69 5.47 -2.25
CA ALA A 184 21.46 6.49 -2.93
C ALA A 184 21.28 7.85 -2.23
N THR A 185 22.25 8.75 -2.36
CA THR A 185 22.05 10.14 -1.96
C THR A 185 21.57 10.92 -3.17
N ILE A 186 20.50 11.70 -2.99
CA ILE A 186 20.02 12.69 -3.94
C ILE A 186 20.14 14.07 -3.32
N THR A 187 20.46 15.07 -4.13
CA THR A 187 20.51 16.46 -3.68
C THR A 187 19.33 17.21 -4.31
N VAL A 188 18.37 17.61 -3.48
CA VAL A 188 17.17 18.34 -3.91
C VAL A 188 17.18 19.69 -3.22
N ASN A 189 17.09 20.77 -3.98
CA ASN A 189 17.08 22.14 -3.45
C ASN A 189 18.30 22.43 -2.53
N GLY A 190 19.47 21.90 -2.89
CA GLY A 190 20.71 22.01 -2.12
C GLY A 190 20.81 21.09 -0.91
N ARG A 191 19.75 20.35 -0.55
CA ARG A 191 19.71 19.47 0.61
C ARG A 191 19.94 18.01 0.22
N LYS A 192 20.95 17.39 0.84
CA LYS A 192 21.21 15.95 0.70
C LYS A 192 20.12 15.15 1.39
N THR A 193 19.49 14.25 0.64
CA THR A 193 18.43 13.34 1.08
C THR A 193 18.79 11.93 0.65
N ARG A 194 18.48 10.95 1.49
CA ARG A 194 18.77 9.54 1.28
C ARG A 194 17.54 8.87 0.69
N LEU A 195 17.62 8.45 -0.57
CA LEU A 195 16.64 7.59 -1.21
C LEU A 195 16.92 6.14 -0.81
N VAL A 196 15.90 5.43 -0.32
CA VAL A 196 15.96 4.01 0.03
C VAL A 196 14.82 3.30 -0.66
N THR A 197 15.09 2.22 -1.37
CA THR A 197 14.07 1.35 -1.95
C THR A 197 14.33 -0.11 -1.61
N THR A 198 13.25 -0.85 -1.40
CA THR A 198 13.27 -2.28 -1.10
C THR A 198 11.97 -2.92 -1.57
N HIS A 199 12.04 -4.21 -1.86
CA HIS A 199 10.91 -5.04 -2.21
C HIS A 199 10.99 -6.34 -1.40
N PRO A 200 10.54 -6.35 -0.13
CA PRO A 200 10.58 -7.54 0.71
C PRO A 200 9.73 -8.67 0.11
N LEU A 201 10.01 -9.91 0.50
CA LEU A 201 9.25 -11.08 0.03
C LEU A 201 7.73 -10.94 0.23
N PRO A 202 6.90 -11.62 -0.59
CA PRO A 202 5.45 -11.52 -0.48
C PRO A 202 4.90 -12.02 0.87
N PRO A 203 3.70 -11.58 1.29
CA PRO A 203 3.12 -11.88 2.60
C PRO A 203 2.55 -13.31 2.71
N LEU A 204 3.21 -14.30 2.10
CA LEU A 204 2.85 -15.70 2.26
C LEU A 204 3.26 -16.18 3.67
N PRO A 205 2.42 -16.93 4.42
CA PRO A 205 2.77 -17.39 5.76
C PRO A 205 4.11 -18.14 5.85
N SER A 206 4.47 -18.89 4.80
CA SER A 206 5.75 -19.61 4.68
C SER A 206 6.97 -18.68 4.48
N LEU A 207 6.76 -17.45 4.00
CA LEU A 207 7.80 -16.47 3.72
C LEU A 207 7.80 -15.29 4.72
N ALA A 208 6.75 -15.15 5.52
CA ALA A 208 6.56 -14.01 6.41
C ALA A 208 7.74 -13.74 7.36
N ALA A 209 8.38 -14.79 7.89
CA ALA A 209 9.56 -14.63 8.75
C ALA A 209 10.73 -13.95 8.00
N PHE A 210 10.97 -14.34 6.73
CA PHE A 210 12.02 -13.74 5.90
C PHE A 210 11.66 -12.30 5.52
N ARG A 211 10.42 -12.06 5.06
CA ARG A 211 9.91 -10.71 4.79
C ARG A 211 10.07 -9.78 6.00
N ASN A 212 9.75 -10.28 7.20
CA ASN A 212 9.86 -9.50 8.43
C ASN A 212 11.30 -9.21 8.83
N ALA A 213 12.24 -10.12 8.54
CA ALA A 213 13.66 -9.86 8.70
C ALA A 213 14.15 -8.79 7.72
N GLU A 214 13.65 -8.77 6.48
CA GLU A 214 13.97 -7.73 5.49
C GLU A 214 13.40 -6.35 5.90
N LEU A 215 12.18 -6.30 6.43
CA LEU A 215 11.62 -5.07 7.03
C LEU A 215 12.43 -4.58 8.24
N GLN A 216 12.96 -5.50 9.06
CA GLN A 216 13.85 -5.13 10.16
C GLN A 216 15.20 -4.62 9.65
N GLN A 217 15.76 -5.23 8.59
CA GLN A 217 17.02 -4.81 7.98
C GLN A 217 16.94 -3.38 7.44
N VAL A 218 15.88 -3.02 6.72
CA VAL A 218 15.67 -1.65 6.24
C VAL A 218 15.46 -0.67 7.41
N THR A 219 14.76 -1.10 8.47
CA THR A 219 14.59 -0.32 9.69
C THR A 219 15.94 0.01 10.33
N ASP A 220 16.78 -1.00 10.54
CA ASP A 220 18.11 -0.85 11.16
C ASP A 220 19.04 0.01 10.30
N TYR A 221 18.92 -0.08 8.97
CA TYR A 221 19.68 0.77 8.06
C TYR A 221 19.27 2.24 8.20
N ILE A 222 17.97 2.53 8.18
CA ILE A 222 17.42 3.88 8.25
C ILE A 222 17.81 4.57 9.56
N GLN A 223 17.76 3.84 10.69
CA GLN A 223 18.12 4.39 12.00
C GLN A 223 19.58 4.86 12.10
N LYS A 224 20.47 4.36 11.22
CA LYS A 224 21.89 4.75 11.17
C LYS A 224 22.13 5.98 10.29
N GLN A 225 21.12 6.44 9.55
CA GLN A 225 21.27 7.57 8.63
C GLN A 225 21.06 8.90 9.36
N LYS A 226 21.89 9.89 9.02
CA LYS A 226 21.78 11.26 9.55
C LYS A 226 21.04 12.21 8.60
N ALA A 227 21.03 11.90 7.31
CA ALA A 227 20.32 12.69 6.31
C ALA A 227 18.81 12.38 6.35
N PRO A 228 17.94 13.32 5.92
CA PRO A 228 16.53 13.03 5.66
C PRO A 228 16.39 11.81 4.74
N ILE A 229 15.34 11.04 4.93
CA ILE A 229 15.10 9.75 4.26
C ILE A 229 13.82 9.85 3.43
N VAL A 230 13.87 9.27 2.24
CA VAL A 230 12.70 8.85 1.47
C VAL A 230 12.82 7.35 1.26
N LEU A 231 12.00 6.57 1.97
CA LEU A 231 11.82 5.14 1.76
C LEU A 231 10.64 4.94 0.81
N ILE A 232 10.83 4.24 -0.31
CA ILE A 232 9.75 3.94 -1.26
C ILE A 232 9.87 2.51 -1.81
N GLY A 233 8.76 1.78 -1.85
CA GLY A 233 8.69 0.43 -2.41
C GLY A 233 7.39 -0.30 -2.08
N ASP A 234 7.11 -1.38 -2.81
CA ASP A 234 6.21 -2.43 -2.35
C ASP A 234 6.81 -3.10 -1.11
N LEU A 235 6.20 -2.86 0.05
CA LEU A 235 6.64 -3.44 1.32
C LEU A 235 5.97 -4.78 1.61
N ASN A 236 5.11 -5.26 0.70
CA ASN A 236 4.35 -6.50 0.81
C ASN A 236 3.58 -6.59 2.14
N THR A 237 3.13 -5.44 2.66
CA THR A 237 2.39 -5.32 3.91
C THR A 237 1.60 -4.02 3.95
N THR A 238 0.42 -4.03 4.58
CA THR A 238 -0.39 -2.81 4.74
C THR A 238 0.04 -1.98 5.93
N MET A 239 -0.39 -0.71 5.97
CA MET A 239 -0.16 0.20 7.09
C MET A 239 -0.69 -0.29 8.45
N TRP A 240 -1.60 -1.26 8.44
CA TRP A 240 -2.21 -1.82 9.65
C TRP A 240 -1.45 -2.99 10.25
N SER A 241 -0.48 -3.57 9.54
CA SER A 241 0.34 -4.67 10.06
C SER A 241 1.19 -4.21 11.26
N PRO A 242 1.35 -5.03 12.32
CA PRO A 242 2.25 -4.70 13.42
C PRO A 242 3.71 -4.56 12.98
N TYR A 243 4.13 -5.23 11.90
CA TYR A 243 5.49 -5.10 11.35
C TYR A 243 5.69 -3.77 10.64
N TYR A 244 4.68 -3.31 9.88
CA TYR A 244 4.67 -1.96 9.34
C TYR A 244 4.68 -0.90 10.46
N LYS A 245 3.79 -1.05 11.45
CA LYS A 245 3.70 -0.14 12.61
C LYS A 245 5.04 -0.08 13.36
N ARG A 246 5.75 -1.21 13.49
CA ARG A 246 7.10 -1.29 14.07
C ARG A 246 8.12 -0.54 13.23
N LEU A 247 8.19 -0.75 11.91
CA LEU A 247 9.09 -0.01 11.01
C LEU A 247 8.86 1.50 11.14
N LYS A 248 7.61 1.95 11.03
CA LYS A 248 7.25 3.37 11.15
C LYS A 248 7.64 3.93 12.53
N SER A 249 7.32 3.22 13.60
CA SER A 249 7.63 3.65 14.97
C SER A 249 9.13 3.73 15.25
N LYS A 250 9.92 2.76 14.77
CA LYS A 250 11.37 2.69 15.00
C LYS A 250 12.15 3.70 14.17
N THR A 251 11.70 3.97 12.94
CA THR A 251 12.35 4.93 12.04
C THR A 251 11.88 6.37 12.24
N GLY A 252 10.69 6.58 12.79
CA GLY A 252 10.10 7.91 12.93
C GLY A 252 9.60 8.52 11.61
N LEU A 253 9.63 7.76 10.51
CA LEU A 253 9.17 8.25 9.21
C LEU A 253 7.64 8.42 9.20
N LYS A 254 7.18 9.37 8.39
CA LYS A 254 5.76 9.63 8.12
C LYS A 254 5.37 8.94 6.83
N ASN A 255 4.22 8.27 6.82
CA ASN A 255 3.66 7.72 5.58
C ASN A 255 3.05 8.88 4.78
N THR A 256 3.39 8.94 3.49
CA THR A 256 2.92 9.95 2.54
C THR A 256 1.40 9.93 2.32
N ARG A 257 0.74 8.78 2.52
CA ARG A 257 -0.72 8.60 2.39
C ARG A 257 -1.56 9.42 3.36
N GLN A 258 -0.97 9.92 4.44
CA GLN A 258 -1.67 10.67 5.48
C GLN A 258 -2.36 11.92 4.90
N GLY A 259 -3.69 11.90 4.82
CA GLY A 259 -4.51 12.98 4.24
C GLY A 259 -4.95 12.75 2.80
N TYR A 260 -4.44 11.70 2.14
CA TYR A 260 -4.77 11.35 0.75
C TYR A 260 -5.57 10.04 0.65
N GLY A 261 -5.80 9.37 1.78
CA GLY A 261 -6.60 8.14 1.87
C GLY A 261 -5.76 6.86 1.83
N THR A 262 -6.44 5.73 1.78
CA THR A 262 -5.78 4.42 1.85
C THR A 262 -5.08 4.04 0.54
N LEU A 263 -5.51 4.59 -0.61
CA LEU A 263 -5.07 4.35 -2.00
C LEU A 263 -4.53 2.93 -2.26
N PRO A 264 -5.38 1.91 -2.21
CA PRO A 264 -4.93 0.53 -2.36
C PRO A 264 -4.42 0.27 -3.79
N THR A 265 -3.36 -0.53 -3.90
CA THR A 265 -2.61 -0.73 -5.15
C THR A 265 -2.70 -2.16 -5.68
N TRP A 266 -3.00 -3.15 -4.83
CA TRP A 266 -3.02 -4.56 -5.20
C TRP A 266 -4.28 -5.28 -4.67
N PRO A 267 -4.93 -6.22 -5.39
CA PRO A 267 -4.59 -6.68 -6.74
C PRO A 267 -5.30 -5.85 -7.82
N ALA A 268 -4.54 -5.05 -8.56
CA ALA A 268 -5.01 -4.34 -9.73
C ALA A 268 -5.44 -5.33 -10.85
N PRO A 269 -6.41 -4.94 -11.69
CA PRO A 269 -6.88 -5.80 -12.75
C PRO A 269 -5.84 -5.86 -13.87
N THR A 270 -5.43 -7.07 -14.23
CA THR A 270 -4.56 -7.34 -15.39
C THR A 270 -5.36 -7.91 -16.55
N GLN A 271 -4.92 -7.68 -17.79
CA GLN A 271 -5.48 -8.27 -19.00
C GLN A 271 -5.53 -9.79 -18.90
N PHE A 272 -4.53 -10.42 -18.27
CA PHE A 272 -4.46 -11.87 -18.05
C PHE A 272 -5.45 -12.41 -17.01
N ALA A 273 -5.92 -11.60 -16.06
CA ALA A 273 -6.86 -12.02 -15.03
C ALA A 273 -8.34 -11.73 -15.37
N SER A 274 -8.61 -11.43 -16.65
CA SER A 274 -9.90 -10.95 -17.19
C SER A 274 -10.84 -12.04 -17.72
N THR A 275 -10.64 -13.32 -17.40
CA THR A 275 -11.49 -14.38 -17.98
C THR A 275 -12.89 -14.44 -17.38
N HIS A 276 -13.15 -13.79 -16.23
CA HIS A 276 -14.48 -13.73 -15.59
C HIS A 276 -14.89 -12.30 -15.19
N PRO A 277 -15.72 -11.62 -16.00
CA PRO A 277 -16.04 -10.19 -15.84
C PRO A 277 -16.76 -9.86 -14.52
N VAL A 278 -17.58 -10.77 -13.98
CA VAL A 278 -18.28 -10.57 -12.69
C VAL A 278 -17.30 -10.59 -11.52
N LEU A 279 -16.38 -11.57 -11.48
CA LEU A 279 -15.35 -11.63 -10.44
C LEU A 279 -14.35 -10.48 -10.56
N ALA A 280 -14.03 -10.05 -11.79
CA ALA A 280 -13.21 -8.88 -12.03
C ALA A 280 -13.82 -7.58 -11.46
N SER A 281 -15.14 -7.44 -11.53
CA SER A 281 -15.88 -6.28 -11.01
C SER A 281 -15.89 -6.19 -9.48
N LEU A 282 -15.67 -7.31 -8.78
CA LEU A 282 -15.61 -7.38 -7.32
C LEU A 282 -14.17 -7.22 -6.78
N LYS A 283 -13.14 -7.33 -7.63
CA LYS A 283 -11.73 -7.20 -7.23
C LYS A 283 -11.41 -5.88 -6.51
N PRO A 284 -11.95 -4.70 -6.88
CA PRO A 284 -11.71 -3.46 -6.16
C PRO A 284 -12.05 -3.53 -4.66
N LEU A 285 -12.99 -4.40 -4.28
CA LEU A 285 -13.35 -4.63 -2.87
C LEU A 285 -12.27 -5.38 -2.10
N LEU A 286 -11.33 -6.05 -2.78
CA LEU A 286 -10.23 -6.81 -2.17
C LEU A 286 -8.91 -6.05 -2.20
N TRP A 287 -8.88 -4.82 -2.73
CA TRP A 287 -7.63 -4.09 -2.86
C TRP A 287 -7.08 -3.65 -1.50
N ILE A 288 -5.76 -3.78 -1.35
CA ILE A 288 -4.99 -3.40 -0.18
C ILE A 288 -3.78 -2.53 -0.58
N PRO A 289 -3.34 -1.61 0.29
CA PRO A 289 -2.22 -0.72 0.03
C PRO A 289 -0.91 -1.31 0.53
N ILE A 290 -0.17 -1.97 -0.36
CA ILE A 290 1.12 -2.61 -0.05
C ILE A 290 2.32 -1.84 -0.62
N ASP A 291 2.08 -0.96 -1.58
CA ASP A 291 3.05 0.03 -2.07
C ASP A 291 3.04 1.27 -1.17
N HIS A 292 4.22 1.66 -0.68
CA HIS A 292 4.36 2.78 0.26
C HIS A 292 5.49 3.72 -0.13
N ALA A 293 5.31 4.98 0.26
CA ALA A 293 6.42 5.90 0.48
C ALA A 293 6.34 6.46 1.90
N LEU A 294 7.47 6.43 2.61
CA LEU A 294 7.65 6.98 3.94
C LEU A 294 8.79 8.00 3.90
N VAL A 295 8.61 9.14 4.56
CA VAL A 295 9.55 10.26 4.50
C VAL A 295 9.89 10.79 5.88
N SER A 296 11.09 11.36 6.03
CA SER A 296 11.48 12.01 7.29
C SER A 296 10.55 13.18 7.64
N PRO A 297 10.34 13.50 8.93
CA PRO A 297 9.36 14.49 9.39
C PRO A 297 9.47 15.89 8.76
N GLU A 298 10.66 16.31 8.37
CA GLU A 298 10.97 17.58 7.70
C GLU A 298 10.56 17.65 6.22
N ILE A 299 10.36 16.51 5.56
CA ILE A 299 9.94 16.45 4.16
C ILE A 299 8.43 16.66 4.13
N GLN A 300 7.99 17.65 3.34
CA GLN A 300 6.58 17.98 3.23
C GLN A 300 5.95 17.17 2.09
N VAL A 301 4.81 16.54 2.37
CA VAL A 301 4.06 15.76 1.37
C VAL A 301 3.05 16.69 0.70
N ARG A 302 3.13 16.82 -0.62
CA ARG A 302 2.30 17.72 -1.44
C ARG A 302 1.15 17.01 -2.12
N ASP A 303 1.41 15.80 -2.58
CA ASP A 303 0.39 14.92 -3.14
C ASP A 303 0.81 13.47 -2.97
N THR A 304 -0.18 12.58 -2.91
CA THR A 304 0.03 11.14 -2.94
C THR A 304 -1.15 10.50 -3.62
N ARG A 305 -0.90 9.80 -4.73
CA ARG A 305 -1.94 9.25 -5.59
C ARG A 305 -1.52 7.91 -6.19
N VAL A 306 -2.52 7.18 -6.69
CA VAL A 306 -2.29 6.03 -7.56
C VAL A 306 -2.31 6.47 -9.02
N GLY A 307 -1.36 5.97 -9.80
CA GLY A 307 -1.27 6.23 -11.23
C GLY A 307 -2.26 5.40 -12.05
N ALA A 308 -2.29 5.65 -13.36
CA ALA A 308 -3.08 4.84 -14.28
C ALA A 308 -2.59 3.38 -14.29
N ASN A 309 -3.52 2.44 -14.48
CA ASN A 309 -3.19 1.02 -14.55
C ASN A 309 -2.30 0.70 -15.76
N ILE A 310 -1.12 0.13 -15.49
CA ILE A 310 -0.10 -0.24 -16.49
C ILE A 310 -0.17 -1.70 -16.94
N ASP A 311 -1.25 -2.40 -16.62
CA ASP A 311 -1.42 -3.84 -16.79
C ASP A 311 -0.59 -4.74 -15.87
N SER A 312 -0.07 -4.14 -14.80
CA SER A 312 0.49 -4.83 -13.64
C SER A 312 -0.63 -5.21 -12.67
N ASP A 313 -0.42 -6.24 -11.85
CA ASP A 313 -1.30 -6.53 -10.71
C ASP A 313 -1.10 -5.53 -9.55
N HIS A 314 -0.21 -4.56 -9.71
CA HIS A 314 -0.11 -3.35 -8.91
C HIS A 314 -0.49 -2.10 -9.71
N LEU A 315 -1.17 -1.16 -9.06
CA LEU A 315 -1.26 0.22 -9.53
C LEU A 315 0.02 0.97 -9.17
N PRO A 316 0.56 1.80 -10.08
CA PRO A 316 1.69 2.69 -9.76
C PRO A 316 1.35 3.62 -8.60
N PHE A 317 2.35 3.93 -7.77
CA PHE A 317 2.21 4.80 -6.61
C PHE A 317 3.08 6.05 -6.79
N ILE A 318 2.47 7.23 -6.75
CA ILE A 318 3.13 8.49 -7.10
C ILE A 318 3.05 9.42 -5.90
N VAL A 319 4.20 10.01 -5.55
CA VAL A 319 4.31 10.97 -4.46
C VAL A 319 4.99 12.26 -4.92
N ASP A 320 4.37 13.38 -4.58
CA ASP A 320 4.93 14.70 -4.77
C ASP A 320 5.38 15.24 -3.41
N LEU A 321 6.68 15.56 -3.34
CA LEU A 321 7.36 15.95 -2.12
C LEU A 321 7.93 17.36 -2.27
N PHE A 322 8.04 18.04 -1.14
CA PHE A 322 8.81 19.27 -1.03
C PHE A 322 9.87 19.09 0.05
N ILE A 323 11.12 19.05 -0.39
CA ILE A 323 12.31 19.01 0.46
C ILE A 323 12.73 20.46 0.72
N PRO A 324 12.59 20.97 1.96
CA PRO A 324 13.04 22.32 2.30
C PRO A 324 14.57 22.40 2.25
N ASN A 325 15.11 23.61 2.09
CA ASN A 325 16.55 23.88 2.18
C ASN A 325 17.12 23.43 3.53
#